data_AF-A0A8K0NZC8-F1
#
_entry.id   AF-A0A8K0NZC8-F1
#
_cell.length_a   1.000
_cell.length_b   1.000
_cell.length_c   1.000
_cell.angle_alpha   90.00
_cell.angle_beta   90.00
_cell.angle_gamma   90.00
#
_symmetry.space_group_name_H-M   'P 1'
#
loop_
_entity.id
_entity.type
_entity.pdbx_description
1 polymer ?
#
loop_
_entity_poly.entity_id
_entity_poly.type
_entity_poly.pdbx_seq_one_letter_code
_entity_poly.pdbx_strand_id
1 'polypeptide(L)'
;MNSNDRSTVQLLLEKLILEEDQFDVHDILPNTVPDPASLMLQSDYACPVGQVVMAPDCVPCAIGTYFEKESRKCIPCPTGSYQSESGQLQCIQCPMIAGRPGVTVGPGARSAGDCKG
;
A
#
# COMPACT_ATOMS: atom_id res chain seq x y z
N MET A 1 -28.82 -24.09 9.91
CA MET A 1 -28.13 -23.27 10.94
C MET A 1 -27.31 -22.24 10.19
N ASN A 2 -27.64 -20.94 10.33
CA ASN A 2 -26.96 -19.85 9.63
C ASN A 2 -25.61 -19.60 10.29
N SER A 3 -24.55 -20.15 9.73
CA SER A 3 -23.19 -19.81 10.14
C SER A 3 -22.60 -18.90 9.07
N ASN A 4 -22.50 -17.60 9.37
CA ASN A 4 -21.65 -16.68 8.63
C ASN A 4 -20.19 -16.97 9.04
N ASP A 5 -19.69 -18.15 8.68
CA ASP A 5 -18.32 -18.54 8.97
C ASP A 5 -17.37 -17.72 8.10
N ARG A 6 -16.66 -16.79 8.75
CA ARG A 6 -15.65 -15.97 8.10
C ARG A 6 -14.31 -16.72 8.13
N SER A 7 -14.04 -17.51 7.08
CA SER A 7 -12.75 -18.18 6.88
C SER A 7 -11.72 -17.23 6.26
N THR A 8 -10.43 -17.45 6.54
CA THR A 8 -9.36 -16.70 5.88
C THR A 8 -9.24 -17.14 4.42
N VAL A 9 -8.81 -16.24 3.53
CA VAL A 9 -8.56 -16.56 2.11
C VAL A 9 -7.54 -17.69 1.98
N GLN A 10 -6.53 -17.71 2.85
CA GLN A 10 -5.56 -18.78 2.92
C GLN A 10 -6.22 -20.14 3.22
N LEU A 11 -7.05 -20.22 4.26
CA LEU A 11 -7.74 -21.48 4.61
C LEU A 11 -8.71 -21.93 3.52
N LEU A 12 -9.39 -20.99 2.87
CA LEU A 12 -10.27 -21.28 1.73
C LEU A 12 -9.48 -21.87 0.57
N LEU A 13 -8.35 -21.24 0.21
CA LEU A 13 -7.51 -21.73 -0.89
C LEU A 13 -6.88 -23.07 -0.55
N GLU A 14 -6.35 -23.25 0.66
CA GLU A 14 -5.84 -24.56 1.12
C GLU A 14 -6.92 -25.64 1.02
N LYS A 15 -8.17 -25.36 1.44
CA LYS A 15 -9.28 -26.30 1.27
C LYS A 15 -9.63 -26.59 -0.20
N LEU A 16 -9.75 -25.58 -1.03
CA LEU A 16 -10.07 -25.75 -2.45
C LEU A 16 -8.98 -26.55 -3.19
N ILE A 17 -7.70 -26.30 -2.85
CA ILE A 17 -6.55 -26.95 -3.48
C ILE A 17 -6.37 -28.39 -2.99
N LEU A 18 -6.52 -28.64 -1.68
CA LEU A 18 -6.15 -29.92 -1.06
C LEU A 18 -7.34 -30.87 -0.84
N GLU A 19 -8.56 -30.35 -0.74
CA GLU A 19 -9.75 -31.15 -0.40
C GLU A 19 -10.75 -31.28 -1.57
N GLU A 20 -10.83 -30.30 -2.48
CA GLU A 20 -11.83 -30.28 -3.56
C GLU A 20 -11.30 -30.61 -4.96
N ASP A 21 -10.03 -31.03 -5.08
CA ASP A 21 -9.40 -31.50 -6.34
C ASP A 21 -9.52 -30.51 -7.53
N GLN A 22 -9.70 -29.21 -7.25
CA GLN A 22 -9.96 -28.20 -8.30
C GLN A 22 -8.78 -27.94 -9.24
N PHE A 23 -7.60 -28.47 -8.91
CA PHE A 23 -6.39 -28.37 -9.73
C PHE A 23 -6.08 -29.66 -10.47
N ASP A 24 -6.99 -30.64 -10.52
CA ASP A 24 -6.78 -31.81 -11.35
C ASP A 24 -6.66 -31.42 -12.84
N VAL A 25 -5.48 -31.66 -13.41
CA VAL A 25 -5.16 -31.38 -14.81
C VAL A 25 -5.09 -32.65 -15.65
N HIS A 26 -5.43 -33.83 -15.12
CA HIS A 26 -5.27 -35.09 -15.84
C HIS A 26 -6.10 -35.16 -17.13
N ASP A 27 -7.19 -34.39 -17.23
CA ASP A 27 -7.97 -34.24 -18.46
C ASP A 27 -7.19 -33.58 -19.62
N ILE A 28 -6.15 -32.81 -19.29
CA ILE A 28 -5.33 -32.04 -20.24
C ILE A 28 -3.91 -32.62 -20.32
N LEU A 29 -3.39 -33.07 -19.18
CA LEU A 29 -2.03 -33.56 -18.96
C LEU A 29 -2.08 -34.86 -18.13
N PRO A 30 -2.32 -36.02 -18.77
CA PRO A 30 -2.66 -37.28 -18.09
C PRO A 30 -1.55 -37.91 -17.24
N ASN A 31 -0.34 -37.33 -17.25
CA ASN A 31 0.79 -37.78 -16.45
C ASN A 31 1.38 -36.64 -15.59
N THR A 32 0.57 -35.62 -15.29
CA THR A 32 1.01 -34.46 -14.50
C THR A 32 0.19 -34.39 -13.23
N VAL A 33 0.90 -34.48 -12.10
CA VAL A 33 0.33 -34.19 -10.78
C VAL A 33 0.88 -32.83 -10.35
N PRO A 34 0.02 -31.81 -10.16
CA PRO A 34 0.48 -30.53 -9.63
C PRO A 34 0.99 -30.71 -8.20
N ASP A 35 2.11 -30.05 -7.88
CA ASP A 35 2.67 -30.04 -6.53
C ASP A 35 2.09 -28.84 -5.74
N PRO A 36 1.24 -29.06 -4.72
CA PRO A 36 0.68 -27.98 -3.93
C PRO A 36 1.73 -27.20 -3.14
N ALA A 37 2.88 -27.82 -2.83
CA ALA A 37 3.97 -27.14 -2.11
C ALA A 37 4.69 -26.08 -2.96
N SER A 38 4.49 -26.12 -4.28
CA SER A 38 4.96 -25.11 -5.22
C SER A 38 4.04 -23.87 -5.26
N LEU A 39 2.89 -23.88 -4.57
CA LEU A 39 1.98 -22.74 -4.49
C LEU A 39 2.45 -21.74 -3.43
N MET A 40 2.96 -20.60 -3.89
CA MET A 40 3.24 -19.45 -3.04
C MET A 40 2.11 -18.45 -3.15
N LEU A 41 1.26 -18.38 -2.12
CA LEU A 41 0.24 -17.35 -1.99
C LEU A 41 0.87 -16.05 -1.50
N GLN A 42 1.46 -15.31 -2.43
CA GLN A 42 1.92 -13.97 -2.15
C GLN A 42 0.70 -13.05 -2.12
N SER A 43 0.23 -12.71 -0.93
CA SER A 43 -0.70 -11.61 -0.76
C SER A 43 0.03 -10.31 -1.10
N ASP A 44 -0.09 -9.88 -2.34
CA ASP A 44 0.11 -8.47 -2.66
C ASP A 44 -1.00 -7.71 -1.96
N TYR A 45 -0.82 -7.38 -0.68
CA TYR A 45 -1.59 -6.31 -0.02
C TYR A 45 -1.22 -5.01 -0.74
N ALA A 46 -1.70 -4.84 -1.96
CA ALA A 46 -1.50 -3.64 -2.75
C ALA A 46 -2.59 -2.67 -2.30
N CYS A 47 -2.23 -1.81 -1.36
CA CYS A 47 -3.11 -0.71 -0.99
C CYS A 47 -3.29 0.23 -2.19
N PRO A 48 -4.47 0.89 -2.30
CA PRO A 48 -4.67 1.95 -3.28
C PRO A 48 -3.55 2.99 -3.23
N VAL A 49 -3.26 3.60 -4.39
CA VAL A 49 -2.27 4.68 -4.49
C VAL A 49 -2.59 5.78 -3.48
N GLY A 50 -1.58 6.21 -2.71
CA GLY A 50 -1.78 7.12 -1.57
C GLY A 50 -1.82 6.42 -0.21
N GLN A 51 -1.82 5.09 -0.17
CA GLN A 51 -1.88 4.30 1.07
C GLN A 51 -0.73 3.30 1.15
N VAL A 52 -0.34 2.95 2.37
CA VAL A 52 0.68 1.93 2.68
C VAL A 52 0.10 0.83 3.56
N VAL A 53 0.66 -0.37 3.45
CA VAL A 53 0.26 -1.51 4.26
C VAL A 53 0.73 -1.32 5.69
N MET A 54 -0.21 -1.26 6.62
CA MET A 54 0.04 -1.41 8.05
C MET A 54 -0.85 -2.54 8.56
N ALA A 55 -0.32 -3.76 8.49
CA ALA A 55 -1.10 -5.00 8.64
C ALA A 55 -2.05 -4.97 9.86
N PRO A 56 -3.34 -5.30 9.69
CA PRO A 56 -3.99 -5.82 8.48
C PRO A 56 -4.58 -4.75 7.53
N ASP A 57 -4.39 -3.45 7.80
CA ASP A 57 -5.10 -2.36 7.16
C ASP A 57 -4.26 -1.57 6.14
N CYS A 58 -4.95 -0.84 5.28
CA CYS A 58 -4.34 0.18 4.43
C CYS A 58 -4.49 1.55 5.08
N VAL A 59 -3.35 2.21 5.33
CA VAL A 59 -3.30 3.51 6.00
C VAL A 59 -2.87 4.57 4.99
N PRO A 60 -3.61 5.69 4.85
CA PRO A 60 -3.21 6.79 3.98
C PRO A 60 -1.91 7.42 4.46
N CYS A 61 -1.09 7.87 3.52
CA CYS A 61 0.12 8.62 3.86
C CYS A 61 -0.22 9.82 4.74
N ALA A 62 0.46 9.94 5.88
CA ALA A 62 0.16 10.98 6.85
C ALA A 62 0.47 12.38 6.28
N ILE A 63 -0.16 13.40 6.84
CA ILE A 63 0.19 14.79 6.52
C ILE A 63 1.69 15.03 6.78
N GLY A 64 2.31 15.81 5.92
CA GLY A 64 3.76 16.00 5.83
C GLY A 64 4.49 14.92 5.04
N THR A 65 3.78 13.94 4.47
CA THR A 65 4.35 12.93 3.58
C THR A 65 3.58 12.86 2.27
N TYR A 66 4.23 12.33 1.23
CA TYR A 66 3.59 11.98 -0.04
C TYR A 66 3.85 10.52 -0.38
N PHE A 67 2.94 9.90 -1.11
CA PHE A 67 3.12 8.54 -1.61
C PHE A 67 4.02 8.51 -2.84
N GLU A 68 5.16 7.84 -2.73
CA GLU A 68 6.08 7.59 -3.84
C GLU A 68 5.72 6.28 -4.53
N LYS A 69 5.43 6.33 -5.83
CA LYS A 69 4.91 5.18 -6.59
C LYS A 69 5.96 4.09 -6.79
N GLU A 70 7.22 4.49 -6.97
CA GLU A 70 8.35 3.61 -7.21
C GLU A 70 8.67 2.74 -5.99
N SER A 71 8.72 3.37 -4.81
CA SER A 71 9.03 2.67 -3.55
C SER A 71 7.78 2.15 -2.82
N ARG A 72 6.58 2.58 -3.23
CA ARG A 72 5.29 2.35 -2.55
C ARG A 72 5.33 2.71 -1.07
N LYS A 73 6.01 3.81 -0.74
CA LYS A 73 6.18 4.29 0.63
C LYS A 73 5.70 5.73 0.76
N CYS A 74 5.36 6.10 1.99
CA CYS A 74 5.13 7.49 2.35
C CYS A 74 6.47 8.15 2.65
N ILE A 75 6.87 9.08 1.79
CA ILE A 75 8.13 9.82 1.89
C ILE A 75 7.84 11.19 2.49
N PRO A 76 8.64 11.66 3.47
CA PRO A 76 8.44 13.00 4.02
C PRO A 76 8.64 14.07 2.95
N CYS A 77 7.83 15.13 3.01
CA CYS A 77 7.96 16.25 2.10
C CYS A 77 9.35 16.88 2.22
N PRO A 78 10.09 17.09 1.11
CA PRO A 78 11.42 17.70 1.16
C PRO A 78 11.35 19.14 1.65
N THR A 79 12.49 19.65 2.14
CA THR A 79 12.62 21.04 2.58
C THR A 79 12.15 22.02 1.50
N GLY A 80 11.31 22.99 1.90
CA GLY A 80 10.68 23.93 0.96
C GLY A 80 9.34 23.46 0.41
N SER A 81 8.83 22.33 0.88
CA SER A 81 7.50 21.84 0.59
C SER A 81 6.81 21.29 1.83
N TYR A 82 5.48 21.25 1.80
CA TYR A 82 4.64 20.75 2.89
C TYR A 82 3.47 19.94 2.33
N GLN A 83 2.78 19.19 3.19
CA GLN A 83 1.53 18.53 2.82
C GLN A 83 0.56 18.54 3.99
N SER A 84 -0.60 19.17 3.81
CA SER A 84 -1.63 19.33 4.85
C SER A 84 -2.72 18.26 4.82
N GLU A 85 -2.82 17.49 3.75
CA GLU A 85 -3.82 16.44 3.57
C GLU A 85 -3.19 15.05 3.55
N SER A 86 -3.90 14.05 4.05
CA SER A 86 -3.44 12.66 4.02
C SER A 86 -3.66 12.01 2.65
N GLY A 87 -2.87 11.00 2.33
CA GLY A 87 -3.03 10.18 1.12
C GLY A 87 -2.57 10.86 -0.17
N GLN A 88 -1.83 11.95 -0.05
CA GLN A 88 -1.42 12.77 -1.19
C GLN A 88 -0.24 12.15 -1.92
N LEU A 89 -0.15 12.41 -3.23
CA LEU A 89 0.87 11.84 -4.11
C LEU A 89 2.04 12.79 -4.37
N GLN A 90 1.93 14.02 -3.87
CA GLN A 90 2.93 15.06 -4.04
C GLN A 90 2.85 16.05 -2.86
N CYS A 91 3.94 16.78 -2.63
CA CYS A 91 3.98 17.87 -1.67
C CYS A 91 3.68 19.21 -2.34
N ILE A 92 3.09 20.12 -1.58
CA ILE A 92 2.78 21.50 -1.96
C ILE A 92 4.04 22.33 -1.73
N GLN A 93 4.45 23.11 -2.74
CA GLN A 93 5.59 24.01 -2.61
C GLN A 93 5.26 25.16 -1.65
N CYS A 94 6.25 25.56 -0.84
CA CYS A 94 6.10 26.72 0.02
C CYS A 94 5.86 27.99 -0.82
N PRO A 95 4.99 28.91 -0.35
CA PRO A 95 4.74 30.18 -1.02
C PRO A 95 5.97 31.08 -0.99
N MET A 96 5.97 32.10 -1.84
CA MET A 96 6.97 33.17 -1.79
C MET A 96 6.73 34.06 -0.57
N ILE A 97 7.77 34.29 0.22
CA ILE A 97 7.76 35.16 1.41
C ILE A 97 8.75 36.28 1.17
N ALA A 98 8.27 37.53 1.17
CA ALA A 98 9.10 38.73 0.92
C ALA A 98 9.96 38.65 -0.37
N GLY A 99 9.43 38.03 -1.44
CA GLY A 99 10.12 37.90 -2.72
C GLY A 99 11.15 36.77 -2.80
N ARG A 100 11.20 35.87 -1.80
CA ARG A 100 12.06 34.67 -1.79
C ARG A 100 11.22 33.40 -1.65
N PRO A 101 11.66 32.24 -2.20
CA PRO A 101 10.99 30.97 -1.95
C PRO A 101 10.99 30.65 -0.46
N GLY A 102 9.81 30.36 0.10
CA GLY A 102 9.72 29.91 1.48
C GLY A 102 10.41 28.55 1.65
N VAL A 103 11.05 28.35 2.79
CA VAL A 103 11.73 27.11 3.17
C VAL A 103 11.22 26.62 4.52
N THR A 104 11.11 25.32 4.68
CA THR A 104 10.76 24.71 5.96
C THR A 104 12.03 24.48 6.78
N VAL A 105 11.90 24.32 8.10
CA VAL A 105 13.07 24.04 8.98
C VAL A 105 13.72 22.69 8.65
N GLY A 106 12.92 21.75 8.14
CA GLY A 106 13.36 20.43 7.71
C GLY A 106 12.30 19.75 6.85
N PRO A 107 12.52 18.47 6.49
CA PRO A 107 11.54 17.68 5.79
C PRO A 107 10.32 17.36 6.67
N GLY A 108 9.21 16.98 6.07
CA GLY A 108 8.00 16.54 6.78
C GLY A 108 7.05 17.66 7.21
N ALA A 109 7.16 18.85 6.62
CA ALA A 109 6.31 19.98 6.97
C ALA A 109 4.83 19.70 6.64
N ARG A 110 3.94 20.13 7.53
CA ARG A 110 2.52 19.69 7.54
C ARG A 110 1.58 20.82 7.12
N SER A 111 2.08 22.05 7.00
CA SER A 111 1.26 23.21 6.69
C SER A 111 2.08 24.33 6.04
N ALA A 112 1.39 25.27 5.39
CA ALA A 112 2.01 26.49 4.88
C ALA A 112 2.65 27.34 5.99
N GLY A 113 2.15 27.24 7.23
CA GLY A 113 2.70 27.95 8.38
C GLY A 113 4.11 27.47 8.78
N ASP A 114 4.52 26.29 8.32
CA ASP A 114 5.88 25.77 8.54
C ASP A 114 6.92 26.40 7.60
N CYS A 115 6.47 27.12 6.56
CA CYS A 115 7.31 27.82 5.60
C CYS A 115 7.80 29.17 6.16
N LYS A 116 9.11 29.42 6.06
CA LYS A 116 9.79 30.63 6.52
C LYS A 116 10.61 31.25 5.38
N GLY A 117 10.75 32.58 5.35
CA GLY A 117 11.48 33.33 4.31
C GLY A 117 12.75 33.99 4.82
#